data_AF-A0A6G0X4T6-F1
#
_entry.id   AF-A0A6G0X4T6-F1
#
_cell.length_a   1.000
_cell.length_b   1.000
_cell.length_c   1.000
_cell.angle_alpha   90.00
_cell.angle_beta   90.00
_cell.angle_gamma   90.00
#
_symmetry.space_group_name_H-M   'P 1'
#
loop_
_entity.id
_entity.type
_entity.pdbx_description
1 polymer ?
#
loop_
_entity_poly.entity_id
_entity_poly.type
_entity_poly.pdbx_seq_one_letter_code
_entity_poly.pdbx_strand_id
1 'polypeptide(L)'
;MERAIYDELRKLERLHQKNQVVTVWYVKNQVRLLDQRTALMKPTAAEASDTAKCLLQFAPLIVKLILARRHVQMAMLKWLVNLNSVFGMQTLREVSTSIVAGVLQSSHSIRRQFVMQTLIHATRFDCQILLAEMDRRDLQNRSMRVEMHRYMTAILQEWSHHDIQYNSNFSP
;
A
#
# COMPACT_ATOMS: atom_id res chain seq x y z
N MET A 1 14.65 12.83 -10.92
CA MET A 1 13.36 12.31 -11.41
C MET A 1 12.39 12.03 -10.25
N GLU A 2 12.88 11.49 -9.13
CA GLU A 2 12.11 11.20 -7.90
C GLU A 2 11.31 12.38 -7.33
N ARG A 3 11.87 13.61 -7.39
CA ARG A 3 11.16 14.85 -6.98
C ARG A 3 9.77 14.97 -7.62
N ALA A 4 9.61 14.47 -8.84
CA ALA A 4 8.35 14.54 -9.56
C ALA A 4 7.26 13.64 -8.95
N ILE A 5 7.59 12.48 -8.36
CA ILE A 5 6.60 11.66 -7.64
C ILE A 5 6.20 12.37 -6.34
N TYR A 6 7.18 12.86 -5.59
CA TYR A 6 6.94 13.53 -4.31
C TYR A 6 6.13 14.82 -4.45
N ASP A 7 6.36 15.59 -5.51
CA ASP A 7 5.60 16.80 -5.76
C ASP A 7 4.12 16.50 -6.01
N GLU A 8 3.78 15.41 -6.71
CA GLU A 8 2.39 15.00 -6.88
C GLU A 8 1.78 14.45 -5.59
N LEU A 9 2.54 13.69 -4.79
CA LEU A 9 2.09 13.23 -3.46
C LEU A 9 1.85 14.40 -2.50
N ARG A 10 2.73 15.40 -2.48
CA ARG A 10 2.56 16.63 -1.68
C ARG A 10 1.37 17.46 -2.15
N LYS A 11 1.08 17.50 -3.46
CA LYS A 11 -0.15 18.13 -3.96
C LYS A 11 -1.37 17.41 -3.41
N LEU A 12 -1.40 16.06 -3.47
CA LEU A 12 -2.48 15.26 -2.88
C LEU A 12 -2.61 15.49 -1.36
N GLU A 13 -1.50 15.55 -0.64
CA GLU A 13 -1.48 15.82 0.80
C GLU A 13 -2.06 17.19 1.15
N ARG A 14 -1.62 18.25 0.44
CA ARG A 14 -2.14 19.61 0.63
C ARG A 14 -3.63 19.71 0.34
N LEU A 15 -4.11 18.98 -0.67
CA LEU A 15 -5.52 18.93 -1.01
C LEU A 15 -6.33 18.24 0.07
N HIS A 16 -5.80 17.15 0.64
CA HIS A 16 -6.40 16.46 1.78
C HIS A 16 -6.46 17.37 3.01
N GLN A 17 -5.38 18.08 3.33
CA GLN A 17 -5.30 18.96 4.51
C GLN A 17 -6.24 20.18 4.41
N LYS A 18 -6.47 20.71 3.20
CA LYS A 18 -7.24 21.95 3.02
C LYS A 18 -8.76 21.78 3.05
N ASN A 19 -9.31 20.55 3.18
CA ASN A 19 -10.75 20.27 3.12
C ASN A 19 -11.47 20.96 1.94
N GLN A 20 -10.75 21.27 0.87
CA GLN A 20 -11.35 21.88 -0.31
C GLN A 20 -12.32 20.87 -0.92
N VAL A 21 -13.37 21.35 -1.58
CA VAL A 21 -14.27 20.50 -2.36
C VAL A 21 -13.51 20.01 -3.58
N VAL A 22 -12.60 19.06 -3.37
CA VAL A 22 -11.77 18.46 -4.39
C VAL A 22 -12.64 17.41 -5.07
N THR A 23 -12.92 17.64 -6.35
CA THR A 23 -13.69 16.68 -7.13
C THR A 23 -12.90 15.38 -7.26
N VAL A 24 -13.62 14.26 -7.25
CA VAL A 24 -13.05 12.92 -7.52
C VAL A 24 -12.20 12.92 -8.80
N TRP A 25 -12.58 13.74 -9.78
CA TRP A 25 -11.85 13.92 -11.03
C TRP A 25 -10.42 14.46 -10.81
N TYR A 26 -10.26 15.48 -9.96
CA TYR A 26 -8.96 16.08 -9.69
C TYR A 26 -8.01 15.07 -9.04
N VAL A 27 -8.48 14.35 -8.00
CA VAL A 27 -7.69 13.30 -7.34
C VAL A 27 -7.27 12.24 -8.35
N LYS A 28 -8.21 11.78 -9.19
CA LYS A 28 -7.92 10.79 -10.25
C LYS A 28 -6.85 11.28 -11.23
N ASN A 29 -6.90 12.56 -11.62
CA ASN A 29 -5.91 13.11 -12.54
C ASN A 29 -4.50 13.15 -11.91
N GLN A 30 -4.39 13.51 -10.62
CA GLN A 30 -3.10 13.48 -9.94
C GLN A 30 -2.55 12.06 -9.78
N VAL A 31 -3.41 11.09 -9.47
CA VAL A 31 -2.98 9.68 -9.41
C VAL A 31 -2.55 9.16 -10.79
N ARG A 32 -3.20 9.61 -11.87
CA ARG A 32 -2.76 9.30 -13.24
C ARG A 32 -1.37 9.87 -13.54
N LEU A 33 -1.08 11.09 -13.09
CA LEU A 33 0.25 11.69 -13.26
C LEU A 33 1.31 10.96 -12.43
N LEU A 34 0.97 10.49 -11.23
CA LEU A 34 1.81 9.60 -10.44
C LEU A 34 2.13 8.31 -11.19
N ASP A 35 1.11 7.67 -11.77
CA ASP A 35 1.26 6.44 -12.56
C ASP A 35 2.19 6.64 -13.76
N GLN A 36 1.96 7.71 -14.53
CA GLN A 36 2.79 8.05 -15.70
C GLN A 36 4.24 8.35 -15.32
N ARG A 37 4.46 9.12 -14.24
CA ARG A 37 5.81 9.46 -13.78
C ARG A 37 6.55 8.23 -13.26
N THR A 38 5.87 7.37 -12.52
CA THR A 38 6.42 6.12 -12.00
C THR A 38 6.87 5.20 -13.14
N ALA A 39 6.03 5.02 -14.15
CA ALA A 39 6.32 4.14 -15.29
C ALA A 39 7.56 4.58 -16.11
N LEU A 40 7.93 5.86 -16.06
CA LEU A 40 9.10 6.39 -16.78
C LEU A 40 10.40 6.28 -15.99
N MET A 41 10.35 5.85 -14.73
CA MET A 41 11.52 5.74 -13.87
C MET A 41 12.29 4.45 -14.12
N LYS A 42 13.61 4.55 -14.01
CA LYS A 42 14.55 3.42 -14.00
C LYS A 42 15.51 3.62 -12.84
N PRO A 43 15.03 3.46 -11.59
CA PRO A 43 15.80 3.79 -10.41
C PRO A 43 16.98 2.83 -10.26
N THR A 44 18.13 3.36 -9.84
CA THR A 44 19.20 2.55 -9.27
C THR A 44 18.77 1.96 -7.91
N ALA A 45 19.50 0.97 -7.41
CA ALA A 45 19.16 0.35 -6.11
C ALA A 45 19.15 1.36 -4.95
N ALA A 46 20.07 2.33 -4.96
CA ALA A 46 20.12 3.40 -3.95
C ALA A 46 18.90 4.33 -4.03
N GLU A 47 18.59 4.82 -5.24
CA GLU A 47 17.40 5.65 -5.53
C GLU A 47 16.09 4.95 -5.12
N ALA A 48 16.00 3.65 -5.39
CA ALA A 48 14.83 2.86 -5.00
C ALA A 48 14.67 2.78 -3.47
N SER A 49 15.77 2.60 -2.74
CA SER A 49 15.78 2.57 -1.27
C SER A 49 15.42 3.92 -0.66
N ASP A 50 16.00 5.01 -1.17
CA ASP A 50 15.68 6.35 -0.70
C ASP A 50 14.22 6.74 -1.02
N THR A 51 13.72 6.27 -2.16
CA THR A 51 12.32 6.42 -2.52
C THR A 51 11.38 5.66 -1.58
N ALA A 52 11.73 4.44 -1.19
CA ALA A 52 10.95 3.68 -0.20
C ALA A 52 10.86 4.43 1.14
N LYS A 53 11.99 4.94 1.66
CA LYS A 53 12.02 5.72 2.91
C LYS A 53 11.16 6.98 2.83
N CYS A 54 11.19 7.67 1.70
CA CYS A 54 10.36 8.87 1.49
C CYS A 54 8.87 8.52 1.42
N LEU A 55 8.50 7.49 0.64
CA LEU A 55 7.12 7.03 0.48
C LEU A 55 6.47 6.61 1.79
N LEU A 56 7.25 6.10 2.74
CA LEU A 56 6.78 5.71 4.06
C LEU A 56 6.07 6.88 4.79
N GLN A 57 6.56 8.11 4.61
CA GLN A 57 5.96 9.32 5.19
C GLN A 57 4.55 9.58 4.64
N PHE A 58 4.26 9.12 3.42
CA PHE A 58 2.98 9.27 2.76
C PHE A 58 2.05 8.07 2.97
N ALA A 59 2.47 7.01 3.68
CA ALA A 59 1.64 5.83 3.91
C ALA A 59 0.24 6.16 4.47
N PRO A 60 0.07 7.08 5.45
CA PRO A 60 -1.26 7.46 5.95
C PRO A 60 -2.16 8.09 4.87
N LEU A 61 -1.59 8.91 3.98
CA LEU A 61 -2.32 9.51 2.85
C LEU A 61 -2.72 8.41 1.85
N ILE A 62 -1.79 7.52 1.51
CA ILE A 62 -2.04 6.41 0.58
C ILE A 62 -3.17 5.53 1.10
N VAL A 63 -3.14 5.15 2.39
CA VAL A 63 -4.20 4.36 3.04
C VAL A 63 -5.57 5.05 2.93
N LYS A 64 -5.64 6.36 3.18
CA LYS A 64 -6.90 7.10 3.01
C LYS A 64 -7.40 7.06 1.57
N LEU A 65 -6.52 7.21 0.59
CA LEU A 65 -6.89 7.24 -0.82
C LEU A 65 -7.30 5.85 -1.36
N ILE A 66 -6.63 4.76 -0.97
CA ILE A 66 -7.03 3.39 -1.37
C ILE A 66 -8.34 2.94 -0.72
N LEU A 67 -8.72 3.53 0.43
CA LEU A 67 -10.01 3.27 1.10
C LEU A 67 -11.12 4.25 0.69
N ALA A 68 -10.82 5.19 -0.20
CA ALA A 68 -11.77 6.19 -0.69
C ALA A 68 -12.83 5.60 -1.64
N ARG A 69 -13.52 6.45 -2.41
CA ARG A 69 -14.51 6.00 -3.41
C ARG A 69 -13.85 5.15 -4.49
N ARG A 70 -14.60 4.19 -5.05
CA ARG A 70 -14.13 3.16 -5.99
C ARG A 70 -13.19 3.68 -7.09
N HIS A 71 -13.51 4.82 -7.73
CA HIS A 71 -12.66 5.37 -8.79
C HIS A 71 -11.27 5.79 -8.33
N VAL A 72 -11.16 6.38 -7.13
CA VAL A 72 -9.87 6.78 -6.54
C VAL A 72 -9.13 5.54 -6.05
N GLN A 73 -9.85 4.63 -5.38
CA GLN A 73 -9.33 3.35 -4.92
C GLN A 73 -8.67 2.56 -6.07
N MET A 74 -9.37 2.37 -7.19
CA MET A 74 -8.84 1.63 -8.34
C MET A 74 -7.60 2.31 -8.94
N ALA A 75 -7.61 3.64 -9.04
CA ALA A 75 -6.46 4.38 -9.57
C ALA A 75 -5.23 4.23 -8.66
N MET A 76 -5.43 4.32 -7.34
CA MET A 76 -4.35 4.17 -6.37
C MET A 76 -3.80 2.75 -6.30
N LEU A 77 -4.68 1.73 -6.34
CA LEU A 77 -4.25 0.34 -6.37
C LEU A 77 -3.43 0.04 -7.63
N LYS A 78 -3.88 0.54 -8.80
CA LYS A 78 -3.12 0.42 -10.05
C LYS A 78 -1.74 1.08 -9.93
N TRP A 79 -1.69 2.28 -9.36
CA TRP A 79 -0.42 2.96 -9.14
C TRP A 79 0.50 2.19 -8.18
N LEU A 80 -0.03 1.60 -7.10
CA LEU A 80 0.77 0.76 -6.19
C LEU A 80 1.34 -0.50 -6.85
N VAL A 81 0.58 -1.14 -7.73
CA VAL A 81 1.06 -2.27 -8.55
C VAL A 81 2.23 -1.81 -9.42
N ASN A 82 2.09 -0.69 -10.12
CA ASN A 82 3.14 -0.11 -10.96
C ASN A 82 4.38 0.29 -10.12
N LEU A 83 4.16 0.86 -8.95
CA LEU A 83 5.23 1.25 -8.03
C LEU A 83 6.07 0.03 -7.60
N ASN A 84 5.42 -1.09 -7.25
CA ASN A 84 6.10 -2.33 -6.91
C ASN A 84 6.80 -2.98 -8.11
N SER A 85 6.24 -2.83 -9.31
CA SER A 85 6.88 -3.28 -10.55
C SER A 85 8.15 -2.51 -10.88
N VAL A 86 8.18 -1.19 -10.62
CA VAL A 86 9.32 -0.31 -10.95
C VAL A 86 10.42 -0.34 -9.89
N PHE A 87 10.06 -0.32 -8.61
CA PHE A 87 11.02 -0.21 -7.51
C PHE A 87 11.36 -1.56 -6.85
N GLY A 88 10.58 -2.61 -7.15
CA GLY A 88 10.71 -3.93 -6.56
C GLY A 88 9.92 -4.08 -5.26
N MET A 89 9.24 -5.22 -5.12
CA MET A 89 8.38 -5.52 -3.96
C MET A 89 9.15 -5.58 -2.64
N GLN A 90 10.41 -6.07 -2.66
CA GLN A 90 11.23 -6.16 -1.46
C GLN A 90 11.73 -4.79 -1.00
N THR A 91 12.11 -3.90 -1.93
CA THR A 91 12.49 -2.52 -1.62
C THR A 91 11.34 -1.76 -0.96
N LEU A 92 10.11 -1.98 -1.43
CA LEU A 92 8.92 -1.33 -0.89
C LEU A 92 8.24 -2.09 0.25
N ARG A 93 8.90 -3.12 0.83
CA ARG A 93 8.28 -3.99 1.82
C ARG A 93 7.81 -3.24 3.05
N GLU A 94 8.62 -2.32 3.56
CA GLU A 94 8.27 -1.50 4.73
C GLU A 94 7.09 -0.56 4.44
N VAL A 95 7.08 0.08 3.27
CA VAL A 95 5.96 0.93 2.82
C VAL A 95 4.68 0.11 2.71
N SER A 96 4.75 -1.05 2.08
CA SER A 96 3.60 -1.97 1.92
C SER A 96 3.10 -2.46 3.28
N THR A 97 4.01 -2.74 4.21
CA THR A 97 3.66 -3.11 5.60
C THR A 97 2.88 -1.99 6.30
N SER A 98 3.37 -0.75 6.22
CA SER A 98 2.68 0.41 6.79
C SER A 98 1.29 0.62 6.17
N ILE A 99 1.17 0.47 4.84
CA ILE A 99 -0.10 0.56 4.13
C ILE A 99 -1.07 -0.54 4.59
N VAL A 100 -0.62 -1.79 4.62
CA VAL A 100 -1.47 -2.93 5.03
C VAL A 100 -1.92 -2.77 6.47
N ALA A 101 -1.05 -2.36 7.40
CA ALA A 101 -1.44 -2.08 8.77
C ALA A 101 -2.57 -1.05 8.86
N GLY A 102 -2.48 0.05 8.08
CA GLY A 102 -3.56 1.05 8.02
C GLY A 102 -4.86 0.54 7.37
N VAL A 103 -4.76 -0.29 6.32
CA VAL A 103 -5.92 -0.92 5.67
C VAL A 103 -6.64 -1.86 6.63
N LEU A 104 -5.87 -2.67 7.36
CA LEU A 104 -6.38 -3.64 8.32
C LEU A 104 -7.20 -2.97 9.41
N GLN A 105 -6.84 -1.76 9.85
CA GLN A 105 -7.59 -0.98 10.85
C GLN A 105 -8.93 -0.42 10.36
N SER A 106 -9.19 -0.42 9.04
CA SER A 106 -10.46 0.07 8.48
C SER A 106 -11.67 -0.67 9.07
N SER A 107 -12.77 0.05 9.30
CA SER A 107 -14.06 -0.53 9.69
C SER A 107 -14.89 -1.02 8.50
N HIS A 108 -14.59 -0.56 7.28
CA HIS A 108 -15.31 -0.90 6.06
C HIS A 108 -14.86 -2.25 5.49
N SER A 109 -15.46 -3.36 5.95
CA SER A 109 -15.06 -4.73 5.60
C SER A 109 -14.95 -5.00 4.11
N ILE A 110 -15.96 -4.63 3.30
CA ILE A 110 -15.96 -4.87 1.85
C ILE A 110 -14.78 -4.17 1.16
N ARG A 111 -14.52 -2.90 1.52
CA ARG A 111 -13.41 -2.13 0.93
C ARG A 111 -12.06 -2.69 1.38
N ARG A 112 -11.94 -3.03 2.67
CA ARG A 112 -10.74 -3.64 3.24
C ARG A 112 -10.41 -4.95 2.53
N GLN A 113 -11.39 -5.84 2.37
CA GLN A 113 -11.24 -7.10 1.63
C GLN A 113 -10.76 -6.92 0.20
N PHE A 114 -11.38 -6.01 -0.54
CA PHE A 114 -11.00 -5.72 -1.91
C PHE A 114 -9.55 -5.19 -2.02
N VAL A 115 -9.18 -4.23 -1.15
CA VAL A 115 -7.84 -3.66 -1.12
C VAL A 115 -6.81 -4.73 -0.73
N MET A 116 -7.07 -5.47 0.34
CA MET A 116 -6.17 -6.51 0.85
C MET A 116 -5.89 -7.59 -0.19
N GLN A 117 -6.91 -8.04 -0.93
CA GLN A 117 -6.71 -9.00 -2.02
C GLN A 117 -5.70 -8.47 -3.04
N THR A 118 -5.83 -7.21 -3.45
CA THR A 118 -4.89 -6.59 -4.40
C THR A 118 -3.48 -6.46 -3.81
N LEU A 119 -3.37 -6.05 -2.54
CA LEU A 119 -2.07 -5.85 -1.88
C LEU A 119 -1.33 -7.18 -1.70
N ILE A 120 -2.03 -8.27 -1.38
CA ILE A 120 -1.43 -9.61 -1.26
C ILE A 120 -0.81 -10.04 -2.60
N HIS A 121 -1.51 -9.84 -3.72
CA HIS A 121 -1.00 -10.23 -5.04
C HIS A 121 0.17 -9.34 -5.50
N ALA A 122 0.10 -8.03 -5.24
CA ALA A 122 0.96 -7.03 -5.90
C ALA A 122 2.13 -6.52 -5.06
N THR A 123 2.22 -6.90 -3.79
CA THR A 123 3.22 -6.37 -2.86
C THR A 123 3.82 -7.49 -2.01
N ARG A 124 4.86 -7.14 -1.22
CA ARG A 124 5.34 -7.94 -0.11
C ARG A 124 5.32 -7.08 1.14
N PHE A 125 4.94 -7.65 2.26
CA PHE A 125 4.86 -6.97 3.55
C PHE A 125 5.18 -7.94 4.68
N ASP A 126 5.44 -7.42 5.87
CA ASP A 126 5.65 -8.25 7.05
C ASP A 126 4.35 -8.96 7.45
N CYS A 127 4.33 -10.30 7.48
CA CYS A 127 3.13 -11.03 7.88
C CYS A 127 2.80 -10.87 9.37
N GLN A 128 3.73 -10.39 10.20
CA GLN A 128 3.50 -10.16 11.62
C GLN A 128 2.37 -9.13 11.86
N ILE A 129 2.18 -8.16 10.96
CA ILE A 129 1.09 -7.19 11.12
C ILE A 129 -0.31 -7.80 10.95
N LEU A 130 -0.44 -8.91 10.20
CA LEU A 130 -1.70 -9.65 10.12
C LEU A 130 -1.97 -10.39 11.42
N LEU A 131 -0.95 -11.04 11.98
CA LEU A 131 -1.06 -11.74 13.26
C LEU A 131 -1.39 -10.78 14.40
N ALA A 132 -0.69 -9.65 14.48
CA ALA A 132 -0.96 -8.62 15.47
C ALA A 132 -2.40 -8.06 15.35
N GLU A 133 -2.91 -7.87 14.12
CA GLU A 133 -4.29 -7.42 13.94
C GLU A 133 -5.30 -8.52 14.29
N MET A 134 -4.99 -9.79 14.02
CA MET A 134 -5.81 -10.93 14.44
C MET A 134 -5.90 -10.99 15.97
N ASP A 135 -4.80 -10.81 16.69
CA ASP A 135 -4.77 -10.82 18.15
C ASP A 135 -5.52 -9.63 18.76
N ARG A 136 -5.43 -8.46 18.10
CA ARG A 136 -6.09 -7.23 18.55
C ARG A 136 -7.61 -7.25 18.31
N ARG A 137 -8.07 -7.85 17.22
CA ARG A 137 -9.49 -7.91 16.88
C ARG A 137 -10.15 -9.06 17.61
N ASP A 138 -11.41 -8.86 17.99
CA ASP A 138 -12.20 -9.92 18.59
C ASP A 138 -12.42 -11.06 17.58
N LEU A 139 -11.58 -12.08 17.68
CA LEU A 139 -11.68 -13.30 16.89
C LEU A 139 -12.93 -14.11 17.23
N GLN A 140 -13.80 -13.70 18.16
CA GLN A 140 -15.13 -14.32 18.30
C GLN A 140 -16.03 -14.01 17.09
N ASN A 141 -15.77 -12.92 16.34
CA ASN A 141 -16.46 -12.63 15.09
C ASN A 141 -16.06 -13.59 13.96
N ARG A 142 -16.96 -14.51 13.59
CA ARG A 142 -16.75 -15.49 12.50
C ARG A 142 -16.34 -14.84 11.18
N SER A 143 -16.93 -13.72 10.81
CA SER A 143 -16.62 -13.05 9.54
C SER A 143 -15.18 -12.56 9.52
N MET A 144 -14.66 -12.06 10.64
CA MET A 144 -13.28 -11.59 10.74
C MET A 144 -12.30 -12.77 10.66
N ARG A 145 -12.60 -13.88 11.35
CA ARG A 145 -11.78 -15.11 11.26
C ARG A 145 -11.68 -15.63 9.82
N VAL A 146 -12.81 -15.69 9.12
CA VAL A 146 -12.87 -16.15 7.72
C VAL A 146 -12.07 -15.21 6.81
N GLU A 147 -12.19 -13.90 7.01
CA GLU A 147 -11.44 -12.90 6.25
C GLU A 147 -9.93 -13.05 6.45
N MET A 148 -9.46 -13.11 7.70
CA MET A 148 -8.04 -13.26 8.01
C MET A 148 -7.48 -14.61 7.53
N HIS A 149 -8.24 -15.69 7.67
CA HIS A 149 -7.88 -16.98 7.13
C HIS A 149 -7.70 -16.94 5.60
N ARG A 150 -8.60 -16.25 4.87
CA ARG A 150 -8.45 -16.07 3.42
C ARG A 150 -7.18 -15.32 3.05
N TYR A 151 -6.82 -14.28 3.80
CA TYR A 151 -5.58 -13.54 3.56
C TYR A 151 -4.35 -14.42 3.75
N MET A 152 -4.29 -15.16 4.86
CA MET A 152 -3.18 -16.07 5.14
C MET A 152 -3.07 -17.18 4.09
N THR A 153 -4.20 -17.77 3.68
CA THR A 153 -4.22 -18.78 2.63
C THR A 153 -3.70 -18.24 1.30
N ALA A 154 -4.13 -17.04 0.88
CA ALA A 154 -3.64 -16.41 -0.34
C ALA A 154 -2.13 -16.13 -0.29
N ILE A 155 -1.64 -15.60 0.84
CA ILE A 155 -0.20 -15.36 1.05
C ILE A 155 0.59 -16.66 0.94
N LEU A 156 0.18 -17.70 1.66
CA LEU A 156 0.89 -18.98 1.68
C LEU A 156 0.87 -19.72 0.32
N GLN A 157 -0.14 -19.47 -0.50
CA GLN A 157 -0.24 -20.05 -1.84
C GLN A 157 0.60 -19.31 -2.88
N GLU A 158 0.74 -18.00 -2.74
CA GLU A 158 1.32 -17.15 -3.80
C GLU A 158 2.72 -16.65 -3.50
N TRP A 159 3.09 -16.54 -2.23
CA TRP A 159 4.37 -15.99 -1.83
C TRP A 159 5.41 -17.10 -1.69
N SER A 160 6.65 -16.80 -2.08
CA SER A 160 7.74 -17.75 -1.88
C SER A 160 8.12 -17.86 -0.41
N HIS A 161 8.79 -18.93 -0.01
CA HIS A 161 9.30 -19.07 1.37
C HIS A 161 10.22 -17.90 1.77
N HIS A 162 11.00 -17.36 0.83
CA HIS A 162 11.86 -16.20 1.07
C HIS A 162 11.09 -14.90 1.30
N ASP A 163 9.89 -14.77 0.74
CA ASP A 163 9.03 -13.61 0.97
C ASP A 163 8.42 -13.65 2.38
N ILE A 164 8.06 -14.84 2.85
CA ILE A 164 7.42 -15.08 4.14
C ILE A 164 8.44 -14.96 5.29
N GLN A 165 9.67 -15.38 5.05
CA GLN A 165 10.75 -15.24 6.03
C GLN A 165 11.19 -13.77 6.17
N TYR A 166 11.33 -13.33 7.42
CA TYR A 166 11.90 -12.04 7.74
C TYR A 166 13.41 -12.13 7.52
N ASN A 167 13.93 -11.45 6.48
CA ASN A 167 15.38 -11.29 6.35
C ASN A 167 15.86 -10.34 7.44
N SER A 168 16.35 -10.90 8.54
CA SER A 168 17.03 -10.21 9.66
C SER A 168 18.39 -9.60 9.28
N ASN A 169 18.66 -9.38 7.99
CA ASN A 169 19.94 -8.86 7.49
C ASN A 169 20.08 -7.33 7.58
N PHE A 170 19.19 -6.64 8.29
CA PHE A 170 19.42 -5.27 8.77
C PHE A 170 19.54 -5.31 10.29
N SER A 171 20.71 -5.73 10.75
CA SER A 171 21.23 -5.32 12.07
C SER A 171 22.03 -4.02 11.87
N PRO A 172 21.99 -3.07 12.83
CA PRO A 172 22.59 -1.74 12.72
C PRO A 172 24.09 -1.74 12.45
#